data_AF-A0A3N4Q6B7-F1
#
_entry.id   AF-A0A3N4Q6B7-F1
#
_cell.length_a   1.000
_cell.length_b   1.000
_cell.length_c   1.000
_cell.angle_alpha   90.00
_cell.angle_beta   90.00
_cell.angle_gamma   90.00
#
_symmetry.space_group_name_H-M   'P 1'
#
loop_
_entity.id
_entity.type
_entity.pdbx_description
1 polymer ?
#
loop_
_entity_poly.entity_id
_entity_poly.type
_entity_poly.pdbx_seq_one_letter_code
_entity_poly.pdbx_strand_id
1 'polypeptide(L)'
;MVEIFKTNVDHPCYANILVYRIQQVFTDYTVNFDLEDCDRILRIKSASGAIHPLPLIEFLQKQGCTAEMLPDDYPAMPLMQAPYHLRALHG
;
A
#
# COMPACT_ATOMS: atom_id res chain seq x y z
N MET A 1 -2.86 -4.11 13.91
CA MET A 1 -2.06 -3.03 13.27
C MET A 1 -2.24 -3.11 11.76
N VAL A 2 -2.29 -1.96 11.09
CA VAL A 2 -2.33 -1.87 9.62
C VAL A 2 -1.24 -0.90 9.20
N GLU A 3 -0.45 -1.29 8.21
CA GLU A 3 0.56 -0.44 7.58
C GLU A 3 0.21 -0.26 6.10
N ILE A 4 0.51 0.92 5.57
CA ILE A 4 0.23 1.30 4.19
C ILE A 4 1.55 1.59 3.49
N PHE A 5 1.73 1.00 2.31
CA PHE A 5 2.91 1.20 1.48
C PHE A 5 2.51 1.69 0.09
N LYS A 6 3.25 2.65 -0.45
CA LYS A 6 3.24 2.99 -1.88
C LYS A 6 4.10 1.99 -2.62
N THR A 7 3.63 1.49 -3.77
CA THR A 7 4.38 0.53 -4.59
C THR A 7 4.46 0.95 -6.05
N ASN A 8 5.24 0.23 -6.85
CA ASN A 8 5.27 0.39 -8.30
C ASN A 8 4.41 -0.66 -9.05
N VAL A 9 3.62 -1.47 -8.34
CA VAL A 9 2.80 -2.53 -8.95
C VAL A 9 1.60 -1.94 -9.66
N ASP A 10 1.43 -2.24 -10.95
CA ASP A 10 0.28 -1.79 -11.77
C ASP A 10 -0.48 -2.93 -12.45
N HIS A 11 0.02 -4.16 -12.38
CA HIS A 11 -0.62 -5.30 -13.01
C HIS A 11 -1.31 -6.19 -11.96
N PRO A 12 -2.63 -6.45 -12.08
CA PRO A 12 -3.38 -7.23 -11.11
C PRO A 12 -2.88 -8.68 -10.98
N CYS A 13 -2.43 -9.28 -12.09
CA CYS A 13 -1.81 -10.61 -12.06
C CYS A 13 -0.54 -10.63 -11.18
N TYR A 14 0.29 -9.58 -11.29
CA TYR A 14 1.51 -9.49 -10.50
C TYR A 14 1.23 -9.19 -9.03
N ALA A 15 0.26 -8.30 -8.74
CA ALA A 15 -0.22 -8.05 -7.39
C ALA A 15 -0.69 -9.35 -6.70
N ASN A 16 -1.48 -10.18 -7.40
CA ASN A 16 -1.93 -11.47 -6.86
C ASN A 16 -0.78 -12.44 -6.57
N ILE A 17 0.24 -12.48 -7.43
CA ILE A 17 1.45 -13.28 -7.18
C ILE A 17 2.16 -12.79 -5.91
N LEU A 18 2.31 -11.47 -5.75
CA LEU A 18 2.95 -10.88 -4.57
C LEU A 18 2.14 -11.16 -3.30
N VAL A 19 0.81 -11.04 -3.32
CA VAL A 19 -0.06 -11.40 -2.20
C VAL A 19 0.21 -12.84 -1.77
N TYR A 20 0.16 -13.78 -2.72
CA TYR A 20 0.43 -15.19 -2.44
C TYR A 20 1.82 -15.39 -1.81
N ARG A 21 2.87 -14.80 -2.39
CA ARG A 21 4.24 -14.98 -1.87
C ARG A 21 4.44 -14.33 -0.50
N ILE A 22 3.85 -13.16 -0.24
CA ILE A 22 3.92 -12.51 1.07
C ILE A 22 3.23 -13.38 2.11
N GLN A 23 2.05 -13.91 1.83
CA GLN A 23 1.31 -14.78 2.76
C GLN A 23 2.01 -16.12 3.04
N GLN A 24 2.82 -16.62 2.10
CA GLN A 24 3.66 -17.81 2.31
C GLN A 24 4.84 -17.54 3.27
N VAL A 25 5.39 -16.33 3.27
CA VAL A 25 6.56 -15.96 4.10
C VAL A 25 6.13 -15.37 5.44
N PHE A 26 5.05 -14.57 5.44
CA PHE A 26 4.52 -13.85 6.59
C PHE A 26 3.09 -14.35 6.86
N THR A 27 2.99 -15.49 7.54
CA THR A 27 1.71 -16.20 7.76
C THR A 27 0.69 -15.38 8.52
N ASP A 28 1.13 -14.41 9.33
CA ASP A 28 0.25 -13.55 10.13
C ASP A 28 -0.24 -12.32 9.37
N TYR A 29 0.18 -12.13 8.12
CA TYR A 29 -0.12 -10.94 7.33
C TYR A 29 -1.30 -11.18 6.40
N THR A 30 -2.28 -10.29 6.50
CA THR A 30 -3.31 -10.09 5.47
C THR A 30 -2.87 -8.97 4.56
N VAL A 31 -2.89 -9.21 3.25
CA VAL A 31 -2.30 -8.35 2.23
C VAL A 31 -3.36 -7.97 1.22
N ASN A 32 -3.43 -6.69 0.85
CA ASN A 32 -4.30 -6.20 -0.22
C ASN A 32 -3.58 -5.15 -1.06
N PHE A 33 -3.69 -5.26 -2.38
CA PHE A 33 -3.29 -4.19 -3.30
C PHE A 33 -4.51 -3.39 -3.72
N ASP A 34 -4.39 -2.08 -3.66
CA ASP A 34 -5.31 -1.12 -4.26
C ASP A 34 -4.60 -0.48 -5.46
N LEU A 35 -4.86 -1.05 -6.64
CA LEU A 35 -4.25 -0.61 -7.90
C LEU A 35 -5.02 0.55 -8.54
N GLU A 36 -6.23 0.84 -8.06
CA GLU A 36 -7.04 1.95 -8.54
C GLU A 36 -6.58 3.28 -7.91
N ASP A 37 -5.90 3.21 -6.77
CA ASP A 37 -5.22 4.35 -6.18
C ASP A 37 -4.03 4.83 -7.02
N CYS A 38 -3.91 6.15 -7.20
CA CYS A 38 -2.81 6.78 -7.94
C CYS A 38 -1.43 6.40 -7.39
N ASP A 39 -1.34 6.13 -6.09
CA ASP A 39 -0.11 5.75 -5.41
C ASP A 39 0.11 4.22 -5.35
N ARG A 40 -0.75 3.40 -6.01
CA ARG A 40 -0.60 1.95 -6.13
C ARG A 40 -0.34 1.29 -4.77
N ILE A 41 -1.35 1.38 -3.93
CA ILE A 41 -1.22 1.13 -2.49
C ILE A 41 -1.17 -0.36 -2.19
N LEU A 42 -0.26 -0.75 -1.31
CA LEU A 42 -0.20 -2.05 -0.65
C LEU A 42 -0.58 -1.86 0.82
N ARG A 43 -1.65 -2.52 1.24
CA ARG A 43 -2.10 -2.53 2.64
C ARG A 43 -1.75 -3.86 3.29
N ILE A 44 -1.07 -3.79 4.43
CA ILE A 44 -0.70 -4.94 5.24
C ILE A 44 -1.40 -4.84 6.58
N LYS A 45 -2.06 -5.92 6.99
CA LYS A 45 -2.64 -6.05 8.32
C LYS A 45 -2.01 -7.25 9.02
N SER A 46 -1.52 -7.05 10.23
CA SER A 46 -0.97 -8.14 11.05
C SER A 46 -1.99 -8.60 12.10
N ALA A 47 -2.20 -9.92 12.18
CA ALA A 47 -3.01 -10.55 13.21
C ALA A 47 -2.32 -10.54 14.59
N SER A 48 -0.99 -10.62 14.61
CA SER A 48 -0.17 -10.58 15.84
C SER A 48 0.07 -9.16 16.37
N GLY A 49 -0.34 -8.13 15.61
CA GLY A 49 -0.28 -6.73 16.04
C GLY A 49 1.02 -6.02 15.73
N ALA A 50 2.07 -6.73 15.31
CA ALA A 50 3.33 -6.14 14.84
C ALA A 50 3.50 -6.34 13.33
N ILE A 51 3.90 -5.28 12.63
CA ILE A 51 4.34 -5.34 11.23
C ILE A 51 5.81 -4.93 11.20
N HIS A 52 6.63 -5.74 10.53
CA HIS A 52 8.05 -5.48 10.36
C HIS A 52 8.29 -4.98 8.93
N PRO A 53 8.40 -3.67 8.72
CA PRO A 53 8.42 -3.11 7.38
C PRO A 53 9.72 -3.42 6.62
N LEU A 54 10.87 -3.43 7.30
CA LEU A 54 12.16 -3.65 6.63
C LEU A 54 12.25 -5.04 5.97
N PRO A 55 11.94 -6.18 6.64
CA PRO A 55 11.89 -7.48 5.99
C PRO A 55 10.92 -7.55 4.81
N LEU A 56 9.77 -6.87 4.91
CA LEU A 56 8.77 -6.84 3.84
C LEU A 56 9.29 -6.06 2.62
N ILE A 57 9.88 -4.89 2.84
CA ILE A 57 10.44 -4.04 1.77
C ILE A 57 11.57 -4.78 1.05
N GLU A 58 12.50 -5.39 1.79
CA GLU A 58 13.58 -6.20 1.19
C GLU A 58 13.04 -7.40 0.41
N PHE A 59 12.01 -8.05 0.94
CA PHE A 59 11.34 -9.15 0.26
C PHE A 59 10.75 -8.69 -1.09
N LEU A 60 10.02 -7.58 -1.09
CA LEU A 60 9.42 -7.00 -2.29
C LEU A 60 10.47 -6.58 -3.32
N GLN A 61 11.57 -5.98 -2.87
CA GLN A 61 12.70 -5.62 -3.74
C GLN A 61 13.29 -6.83 -4.44
N LYS A 62 13.43 -7.98 -3.75
CA LYS A 62 13.88 -9.24 -4.35
C LYS A 62 12.90 -9.80 -5.39
N GLN A 63 11.64 -9.39 -5.37
CA GLN A 63 10.67 -9.71 -6.43
C GLN A 63 10.72 -8.74 -7.60
N GLY A 64 11.44 -7.61 -7.50
CA GLY A 64 11.45 -6.53 -8.49
C GLY A 64 10.39 -5.44 -8.23
N CYS A 65 9.87 -5.37 -7.00
CA CYS A 65 8.88 -4.39 -6.56
C CYS A 65 9.51 -3.39 -5.58
N THR A 66 9.19 -2.09 -5.71
CA THR A 66 9.53 -1.09 -4.71
C THR A 66 8.38 -0.94 -3.70
N ALA A 67 8.72 -0.66 -2.45
CA ALA A 67 7.73 -0.35 -1.41
C ALA A 67 8.26 0.77 -0.51
N GLU A 68 7.45 1.80 -0.32
CA GLU A 68 7.72 2.95 0.55
C GLU A 68 6.62 3.04 1.60
N MET A 69 7.00 3.12 2.88
CA MET A 69 6.04 3.26 3.97
C MET A 69 5.40 4.65 3.95
N LEU A 70 4.08 4.70 4.04
CA LEU A 70 3.32 5.94 4.13
C LEU A 70 2.96 6.25 5.60
N PRO A 71 2.84 7.53 5.97
CA PRO A 71 2.45 7.92 7.33
C PRO A 71 1.02 7.51 7.67
N ASP A 72 0.71 7.32 8.95
CA ASP A 72 -0.63 6.90 9.40
C ASP A 72 -1.77 7.87 9.05
N ASP A 73 -1.45 9.17 8.94
CA ASP A 73 -2.41 10.20 8.50
C ASP A 73 -2.60 10.23 6.97
N TYR A 74 -1.96 9.31 6.24
CA TYR A 74 -2.18 9.17 4.81
C TYR A 74 -3.66 8.85 4.59
N PRO A 75 -4.42 9.75 3.92
CA PRO A 75 -5.85 9.60 3.81
C PRO A 75 -6.12 8.28 3.12
N ALA A 76 -6.80 7.36 3.82
CA ALA A 76 -7.34 6.16 3.21
C ALA A 76 -8.44 6.63 2.25
N MET A 77 -8.07 7.06 1.04
CA MET A 77 -8.99 7.64 0.07
C MET A 77 -10.06 6.59 -0.26
N PRO A 78 -11.36 6.86 -0.03
CA PRO A 78 -12.35 6.52 -1.03
C PRO A 78 -12.21 7.58 -2.13
N LEU A 79 -12.00 7.16 -3.37
CA LEU A 79 -12.01 8.04 -4.54
C LEU A 79 -13.15 9.09 -4.45
N MET A 80 -12.79 10.36 -4.70
CA MET A 80 -13.61 11.59 -4.78
C MET A 80 -13.72 12.45 -3.51
N GLN A 81 -12.76 13.37 -3.36
CA GLN A 81 -13.09 14.81 -3.40
C GLN A 81 -12.03 15.54 -4.25
N ALA A 82 -12.38 15.90 -5.48
CA ALA A 82 -11.65 16.93 -6.24
C ALA A 82 -12.37 18.28 -6.06
N PRO A 83 -11.73 19.45 -6.22
CA PRO A 83 -10.32 19.81 -6.00
C PRO A 83 -10.18 20.84 -4.86
N TYR A 84 -9.08 20.79 -4.11
CA TYR A 84 -8.71 21.84 -3.13
C TYR A 84 -8.19 23.13 -3.78
N HIS A 85 -8.56 23.42 -5.03
CA HIS A 85 -8.17 24.64 -5.74
C HIS A 85 -9.38 25.28 -6.45
N LEU A 86 -10.18 26.01 -5.68
CA LEU A 86 -10.63 27.31 -6.15
C LEU A 86 -10.49 28.35 -5.04
N ARG A 87 -9.35 29.03 -5.12
CA ARG A 87 -9.06 30.38 -4.65
C ARG A 87 -10.31 31.27 -4.74
N ALA A 88 -10.95 31.57 -3.61
CA ALA A 88 -11.80 32.74 -3.48
C ALA A 88 -10.94 33.94 -3.03
N LEU A 89 -10.09 34.41 -3.94
CA LEU A 89 -9.66 35.81 -3.96
C LEU A 89 -10.49 36.48 -5.05
N HIS A 90 -11.66 36.99 -4.70
CA HIS A 90 -12.25 38.22 -5.23
C HIS A 90 -13.69 38.37 -4.70
N GLY A 91 -13.94 39.54 -4.11
CA GLY A 91 -15.21 39.97 -3.53
C GLY A 91 -14.94 41.04 -2.50
#